data_AF-A0A8D2LWK4-F1
#
_entry.id   AF-A0A8D2LWK4-F1
#
_cell.length_a   1.000
_cell.length_b   1.000
_cell.length_c   1.000
_cell.angle_alpha   90.00
_cell.angle_beta   90.00
_cell.angle_gamma   90.00
#
_symmetry.space_group_name_H-M   'P 1'
#
loop_
_entity.id
_entity.type
_entity.pdbx_description
1 polymer ?
#
loop_
_entity_poly.entity_id
_entity_poly.type
_entity_poly.pdbx_seq_one_letter_code
_entity_poly.pdbx_strand_id
1 'polypeptide(L)'
;MMRRSSLRSLEVMEQLKELNKLLMAKEFQIRMQGITLLTEHCKNNPQLVSSNIIQIFDAFALRLQDSNKKVNQYALESVASMIPILKDGLNPVLVSMVTVVTDNLNSKNSGIYNAAVKVLDTMILHLDNLLLLQTFASRVRFISGRALQDITDRLSVLVAVAYPRKPQVTERHVLPVLWYFLSNMIGNGVLPGKSGNVRTVVSKLAKSLHEQMGAKLEEYVSSQSQHMSKNFRDLLDMELHIHAILGVSPNFSCLCTCPGFAPFTR
;
A
#
# COMPACT_ATOMS: atom_id res chain seq x y z
N MET A 1 -3.26 17.58 41.65
CA MET A 1 -2.89 16.81 40.44
C MET A 1 -4.11 16.20 39.73
N MET A 2 -5.02 15.51 40.44
CA MET A 2 -6.24 14.88 39.86
C MET A 2 -7.21 15.82 39.12
N ARG A 3 -7.40 17.05 39.59
CA ARG A 3 -8.33 18.02 38.95
C ARG A 3 -7.84 18.47 37.56
N ARG A 4 -6.51 18.57 37.37
CA ARG A 4 -5.88 19.01 36.12
C ARG A 4 -5.86 17.89 35.07
N SER A 5 -5.71 16.63 35.49
CA SER A 5 -5.84 15.46 34.60
C SER A 5 -7.30 15.23 34.17
N SER A 6 -8.27 15.45 35.06
CA SER A 6 -9.70 15.36 34.74
C SER A 6 -10.13 16.41 33.70
N LEU A 7 -9.70 17.67 33.86
CA LEU A 7 -10.00 18.73 32.88
C LEU A 7 -9.41 18.42 31.51
N ARG A 8 -8.15 17.97 31.44
CA ARG A 8 -7.50 17.58 30.18
C ARG A 8 -8.23 16.41 29.50
N SER A 9 -8.76 15.47 30.26
CA SER A 9 -9.56 14.37 29.71
C SER A 9 -10.90 14.84 29.12
N LEU A 10 -11.54 15.83 29.74
CA LEU A 10 -12.78 16.43 29.23
C LEU A 10 -12.54 17.20 27.92
N GLU A 11 -11.45 17.97 27.86
CA GLU A 11 -11.06 18.70 26.65
C GLU A 11 -10.81 17.75 25.47
N VAL A 12 -10.08 16.65 25.69
CA VAL A 12 -9.85 15.62 24.66
C VAL A 12 -11.17 15.01 24.19
N MET A 13 -12.07 14.68 25.11
CA MET A 13 -13.37 14.10 24.78
C MET A 13 -14.22 15.05 23.92
N GLU A 14 -14.23 16.34 24.24
CA GLU A 14 -14.99 17.33 23.47
C GLU A 14 -14.38 17.55 22.07
N GLN A 15 -13.05 17.57 21.95
CA GLN A 15 -12.36 17.64 20.66
C GLN A 15 -12.72 16.44 19.76
N LEU A 16 -12.69 15.22 20.31
CA LEU A 16 -13.05 14.01 19.56
C LEU A 16 -14.53 14.01 19.15
N LYS A 17 -15.41 14.50 20.03
CA LYS A 17 -16.84 14.60 19.76
C LYS A 17 -17.15 15.59 18.65
N GLU A 18 -16.54 16.78 18.67
CA GLU A 18 -16.73 17.77 17.61
C GLU A 18 -16.16 17.27 16.29
N LEU A 19 -14.97 16.66 16.30
CA LEU A 19 -14.40 16.05 15.11
C LEU A 19 -15.33 14.99 14.51
N ASN A 20 -15.85 14.08 15.34
CA ASN A 20 -16.76 13.03 14.87
C ASN A 20 -18.05 13.62 14.29
N LYS A 21 -18.64 14.62 14.96
CA LYS A 21 -19.81 15.34 14.47
C LYS A 21 -19.59 15.96 13.08
N LEU A 22 -18.45 16.60 12.86
CA LEU A 22 -18.11 17.18 11.56
C LEU A 22 -17.90 16.11 10.49
N LEU A 23 -17.14 15.06 10.82
CA LEU A 23 -16.90 13.95 9.89
C LEU A 23 -18.22 13.30 9.48
N MET A 24 -19.17 13.11 10.40
CA MET A 24 -20.44 12.40 10.17
C MET A 24 -21.59 13.30 9.65
N ALA A 25 -21.32 14.56 9.34
CA ALA A 25 -22.35 15.49 8.89
C ALA A 25 -23.00 15.11 7.55
N LYS A 26 -24.27 15.52 7.36
CA LYS A 26 -25.02 15.27 6.12
C LYS A 26 -24.48 16.11 4.96
N GLU A 27 -24.13 17.35 5.24
CA GLU A 27 -23.63 18.33 4.30
C GLU A 27 -22.17 18.03 3.96
N PHE A 28 -21.86 17.89 2.66
CA PHE A 28 -20.51 17.54 2.23
C PHE A 28 -19.46 18.59 2.63
N GLN A 29 -19.85 19.87 2.70
CA GLN A 29 -18.99 20.97 3.12
C GLN A 29 -18.55 20.82 4.59
N ILE A 30 -19.46 20.38 5.46
CA ILE A 30 -19.16 20.16 6.88
C ILE A 30 -18.24 18.94 7.04
N ARG A 31 -18.43 17.91 6.21
CA ARG A 31 -17.49 16.77 6.16
C ARG A 31 -16.08 17.20 5.72
N MET A 32 -15.97 18.11 4.75
CA MET A 32 -14.69 18.70 4.34
C MET A 32 -14.02 19.46 5.48
N GLN A 33 -14.79 20.19 6.28
CA GLN A 33 -14.28 20.85 7.49
C GLN A 33 -13.78 19.83 8.51
N GLY A 34 -14.50 18.72 8.72
CA GLY A 34 -14.05 17.61 9.57
C GLY A 34 -12.72 17.00 9.11
N ILE A 35 -12.54 16.80 7.81
CA ILE A 35 -11.27 16.30 7.23
C ILE A 35 -10.13 17.31 7.44
N THR A 36 -10.43 18.60 7.26
CA THR A 36 -9.46 19.70 7.49
C THR A 36 -9.02 19.72 8.96
N LEU A 37 -9.99 19.68 9.87
CA LEU A 37 -9.75 19.68 11.31
C LEU A 37 -8.91 18.48 11.75
N LEU A 38 -9.20 17.27 11.23
CA LEU A 38 -8.37 16.09 11.50
C LEU A 38 -6.92 16.32 11.04
N THR A 39 -6.73 16.88 9.85
CA THR A 39 -5.39 17.16 9.30
C THR A 39 -4.64 18.16 10.18
N GLU A 40 -5.32 19.16 10.71
CA GLU A 40 -4.76 20.12 11.67
C GLU A 40 -4.42 19.45 13.01
N HIS A 41 -5.27 18.56 13.53
CA HIS A 41 -4.96 17.79 14.73
C HIS A 41 -3.73 16.91 14.55
N CYS A 42 -3.55 16.26 13.39
CA CYS A 42 -2.33 15.51 13.10
C CYS A 42 -1.08 16.41 13.17
N LYS A 43 -1.14 17.62 12.62
CA LYS A 43 0.00 18.57 12.61
C LYS A 43 0.30 19.16 13.99
N ASN A 44 -0.75 19.57 14.71
CA ASN A 44 -0.61 20.36 15.92
C ASN A 44 -0.55 19.50 17.19
N ASN A 45 -1.17 18.33 17.17
CA ASN A 45 -1.25 17.42 18.32
C ASN A 45 -1.28 15.93 17.88
N PRO A 46 -0.21 15.44 17.22
CA PRO A 46 -0.18 14.08 16.68
C PRO A 46 -0.40 13.01 17.74
N GLN A 47 0.05 13.23 18.98
CA GLN A 47 -0.13 12.29 20.08
C GLN A 47 -1.60 12.08 20.47
N LEU A 48 -2.42 13.12 20.40
CA LEU A 48 -3.87 13.01 20.60
C LEU A 48 -4.50 12.12 19.54
N VAL A 49 -4.08 12.27 18.28
CA VAL A 49 -4.59 11.47 17.17
C VAL A 49 -4.12 10.02 17.31
N SER A 50 -2.83 9.77 17.52
CA SER A 50 -2.28 8.42 17.67
C SER A 50 -2.89 7.67 18.87
N SER A 51 -3.15 8.36 19.99
CA SER A 51 -3.75 7.74 21.19
C SER A 51 -5.22 7.36 20.98
N ASN A 52 -5.91 7.97 20.02
CA ASN A 52 -7.33 7.75 19.73
C ASN A 52 -7.55 7.26 18.30
N ILE A 53 -6.53 6.65 17.70
CA ILE A 53 -6.48 6.42 16.26
C ILE A 53 -7.64 5.58 15.74
N ILE A 54 -8.03 4.53 16.48
CA ILE A 54 -9.11 3.62 16.12
C ILE A 54 -10.44 4.41 16.04
N GLN A 55 -10.81 5.12 17.12
CA GLN A 55 -12.05 5.89 17.17
C GLN A 55 -12.12 6.96 16.07
N ILE A 56 -11.01 7.64 15.80
CA ILE A 56 -10.94 8.67 14.77
C ILE A 56 -11.08 8.05 13.37
N PHE A 57 -10.35 6.97 13.10
CA PHE A 57 -10.36 6.32 11.79
C PHE A 57 -11.63 5.54 11.50
N ASP A 58 -12.36 5.06 12.51
CA ASP A 58 -13.69 4.46 12.31
C ASP A 58 -14.66 5.46 11.66
N ALA A 59 -14.62 6.73 12.06
CA ALA A 59 -15.40 7.79 11.43
C ALA A 59 -14.78 8.27 10.11
N PHE A 60 -13.46 8.45 10.07
CA PHE A 60 -12.77 8.99 8.90
C PHE A 60 -12.72 8.02 7.70
N ALA A 61 -12.70 6.70 7.93
CA ALA A 61 -12.71 5.70 6.86
C ALA A 61 -13.95 5.83 5.95
N LEU A 62 -15.09 6.28 6.50
CA LEU A 62 -16.30 6.57 5.74
C LEU A 62 -16.13 7.74 4.76
N ARG A 63 -15.15 8.62 4.99
CA ARG A 63 -14.79 9.70 4.06
C ARG A 63 -13.88 9.20 2.94
N LEU A 64 -13.05 8.21 3.22
CA LEU A 64 -12.26 7.50 2.20
C LEU A 64 -13.12 6.64 1.25
N GLN A 65 -14.43 6.53 1.48
CA GLN A 65 -15.42 5.94 0.56
C GLN A 65 -16.66 6.85 0.39
N ASP A 66 -16.49 8.17 0.54
CA ASP A 66 -17.61 9.09 0.52
C ASP A 66 -18.37 9.05 -0.82
N SER A 67 -19.70 9.12 -0.76
CA SER A 67 -20.54 9.19 -1.96
C SER A 67 -20.29 10.47 -2.77
N ASN A 68 -19.86 11.55 -2.11
CA ASN A 68 -19.40 12.75 -2.77
C ASN A 68 -17.92 12.60 -3.19
N LYS A 69 -17.68 12.57 -4.50
CA LYS A 69 -16.35 12.40 -5.08
C LYS A 69 -15.32 13.45 -4.63
N LYS A 70 -15.74 14.69 -4.36
CA LYS A 70 -14.83 15.75 -3.87
C LYS A 70 -14.38 15.46 -2.44
N VAL A 71 -15.31 15.03 -1.58
CA VAL A 71 -14.99 14.62 -0.20
C VAL A 71 -14.08 13.40 -0.20
N ASN A 72 -14.37 12.42 -1.04
CA ASN A 72 -13.58 11.21 -1.16
C ASN A 72 -12.13 11.49 -1.60
N GLN A 73 -11.97 12.27 -2.68
CA GLN A 73 -10.65 12.68 -3.14
C GLN A 73 -9.90 13.48 -2.06
N TYR A 74 -10.57 14.44 -1.42
CA TYR A 74 -9.95 15.26 -0.39
C TYR A 74 -9.53 14.44 0.85
N ALA A 75 -10.32 13.43 1.23
CA ALA A 75 -9.96 12.51 2.30
C ALA A 75 -8.69 11.70 1.95
N LEU A 76 -8.58 11.21 0.71
CA LEU A 76 -7.39 10.49 0.24
C LEU A 76 -6.14 11.39 0.22
N GLU A 77 -6.27 12.62 -0.28
CA GLU A 77 -5.18 13.61 -0.26
C GLU A 77 -4.77 13.97 1.17
N SER A 78 -5.74 14.11 2.06
CA SER A 78 -5.52 14.43 3.47
C SER A 78 -4.81 13.29 4.19
N VAL A 79 -5.23 12.03 4.02
CA VAL A 79 -4.55 10.89 4.65
C VAL A 79 -3.13 10.70 4.11
N ALA A 80 -2.89 10.96 2.82
CA ALA A 80 -1.53 10.99 2.29
C ALA A 80 -0.64 12.00 3.04
N SER A 81 -1.17 13.17 3.40
CA SER A 81 -0.43 14.18 4.18
C SER A 81 -0.26 13.81 5.66
N MET A 82 -1.12 12.96 6.22
CA MET A 82 -1.06 12.52 7.62
C MET A 82 -0.07 11.38 7.84
N ILE A 83 0.14 10.50 6.84
CA ILE A 83 1.02 9.33 6.95
C ILE A 83 2.43 9.67 7.46
N PRO A 84 3.14 10.67 6.90
CA PRO A 84 4.50 11.01 7.37
C PRO A 84 4.55 11.53 8.81
N ILE A 85 3.42 12.06 9.30
CA ILE A 85 3.30 12.65 10.64
C ILE A 85 3.01 11.55 11.67
N LEU A 86 2.05 10.67 11.36
CA LEU A 86 1.58 9.64 12.28
C LEU A 86 2.44 8.37 12.28
N LYS A 87 3.07 8.04 11.14
CA LYS A 87 3.95 6.86 10.96
C LYS A 87 3.36 5.59 11.58
N ASP A 88 4.10 4.93 12.47
CA ASP A 88 3.71 3.71 13.17
C ASP A 88 2.45 3.86 14.05
N GLY A 89 2.06 5.09 14.38
CA GLY A 89 0.77 5.37 15.02
C GLY A 89 -0.43 4.94 14.17
N LEU A 90 -0.25 4.69 12.87
CA LEU A 90 -1.27 4.15 11.96
C LEU A 90 -1.36 2.61 12.01
N ASN A 91 -0.41 1.91 12.62
CA ASN A 91 -0.38 0.44 12.62
C ASN A 91 -1.71 -0.21 13.08
N PRO A 92 -2.42 0.29 14.10
CA PRO A 92 -3.71 -0.28 14.52
C PRO A 92 -4.81 -0.23 13.46
N VAL A 93 -4.72 0.70 12.51
CA VAL A 93 -5.74 0.95 11.47
C VAL A 93 -5.21 0.67 10.06
N LEU A 94 -4.00 0.14 9.93
CA LEU A 94 -3.33 -0.03 8.65
C LEU A 94 -4.11 -0.96 7.71
N VAL A 95 -4.58 -2.10 8.22
CA VAL A 95 -5.28 -3.11 7.41
C VAL A 95 -6.60 -2.57 6.84
N SER A 96 -7.39 -1.88 7.68
CA SER A 96 -8.66 -1.27 7.23
C SER A 96 -8.41 -0.11 6.26
N MET A 97 -7.40 0.72 6.53
CA MET A 97 -7.01 1.82 5.64
C MET A 97 -6.54 1.30 4.27
N VAL A 98 -5.66 0.30 4.22
CA VAL A 98 -5.21 -0.30 2.95
C VAL A 98 -6.39 -0.91 2.20
N THR A 99 -7.30 -1.59 2.89
CA THR A 99 -8.50 -2.18 2.28
C THR A 99 -9.30 -1.11 1.54
N VAL A 100 -9.64 -0.02 2.23
CA VAL A 100 -10.43 1.07 1.67
C VAL A 100 -9.70 1.83 0.55
N VAL A 101 -8.41 2.13 0.72
CA VAL A 101 -7.61 2.82 -0.30
C VAL A 101 -7.50 1.98 -1.57
N THR A 102 -7.33 0.67 -1.43
CA THR A 102 -7.24 -0.25 -2.57
C THR A 102 -8.52 -0.26 -3.39
N ASP A 103 -9.70 -0.18 -2.76
CA ASP A 103 -10.98 -0.14 -3.46
C ASP A 103 -11.11 1.13 -4.34
N ASN A 104 -10.51 2.25 -3.91
CA ASN A 104 -10.50 3.50 -4.67
C ASN A 104 -9.64 3.45 -5.95
N LEU A 105 -8.71 2.49 -6.09
CA LEU A 105 -7.90 2.33 -7.30
C LEU A 105 -8.73 1.91 -8.52
N ASN A 106 -9.91 1.33 -8.29
CA ASN A 106 -10.85 0.99 -9.36
C ASN A 106 -11.79 2.14 -9.75
N SER A 107 -11.62 3.32 -9.14
CA SER A 107 -12.42 4.50 -9.49
C SER A 107 -12.17 4.95 -10.92
N LYS A 108 -13.25 5.31 -11.63
CA LYS A 108 -13.19 5.97 -12.95
C LYS A 108 -12.79 7.45 -12.84
N ASN A 109 -12.85 8.03 -11.65
CA ASN A 109 -12.40 9.41 -11.42
C ASN A 109 -10.88 9.41 -11.25
N SER A 110 -10.17 10.12 -12.14
CA SER A 110 -8.71 10.18 -12.15
C SER A 110 -8.13 10.85 -10.91
N GLY A 111 -8.81 11.86 -10.33
CA GLY A 111 -8.38 12.51 -9.09
C GLY A 111 -8.40 11.55 -7.90
N ILE A 112 -9.48 10.79 -7.74
CA ILE A 112 -9.59 9.74 -6.70
C ILE A 112 -8.53 8.66 -6.91
N TYR A 113 -8.37 8.17 -8.14
CA TYR A 113 -7.36 7.17 -8.47
C TYR A 113 -5.94 7.66 -8.13
N ASN A 114 -5.56 8.86 -8.59
CA ASN A 114 -4.24 9.43 -8.35
C ASN A 114 -3.99 9.68 -6.85
N ALA A 115 -5.01 10.12 -6.11
CA ALA A 115 -4.90 10.29 -4.67
C ALA A 115 -4.70 8.93 -3.96
N ALA A 116 -5.42 7.88 -4.35
CA ALA A 116 -5.25 6.53 -3.80
C ALA A 116 -3.85 5.95 -4.10
N VAL A 117 -3.36 6.10 -5.33
CA VAL A 117 -1.98 5.77 -5.74
C VAL A 117 -0.98 6.48 -4.82
N LYS A 118 -1.13 7.80 -4.66
CA LYS A 118 -0.25 8.61 -3.81
C LYS A 118 -0.27 8.14 -2.35
N VAL A 119 -1.43 7.74 -1.83
CA VAL A 119 -1.54 7.19 -0.48
C VAL A 119 -0.69 5.92 -0.34
N LEU A 120 -0.82 4.96 -1.27
CA LEU A 120 -0.05 3.71 -1.22
C LEU A 120 1.45 3.96 -1.34
N ASP A 121 1.88 4.85 -2.24
CA ASP A 121 3.29 5.19 -2.40
C ASP A 121 3.84 5.87 -1.14
N THR A 122 3.06 6.75 -0.53
CA THR A 122 3.42 7.41 0.74
C THR A 122 3.52 6.39 1.89
N MET A 123 2.64 5.38 1.93
CA MET A 123 2.76 4.29 2.91
C MET A 123 4.10 3.56 2.75
N ILE A 124 4.46 3.16 1.52
CA ILE A 124 5.72 2.44 1.23
C ILE A 124 6.94 3.24 1.66
N LEU A 125 6.89 4.57 1.54
CA LEU A 125 7.99 5.46 1.91
C LEU A 125 8.14 5.68 3.42
N HIS A 126 7.04 5.63 4.19
CA HIS A 126 7.05 6.10 5.58
C HIS A 126 6.68 5.06 6.64
N LEU A 127 6.13 3.91 6.24
CA LEU A 127 5.71 2.85 7.14
C LEU A 127 6.58 1.61 6.99
N ASP A 128 6.50 0.69 7.94
CA ASP A 128 7.26 -0.56 7.90
C ASP A 128 6.91 -1.41 6.66
N ASN A 129 7.89 -1.61 5.79
CA ASN A 129 7.72 -2.34 4.53
C ASN A 129 7.39 -3.83 4.72
N LEU A 130 7.78 -4.45 5.84
CA LEU A 130 7.43 -5.85 6.12
C LEU A 130 5.93 -5.94 6.44
N LEU A 131 5.42 -5.05 7.28
CA LEU A 131 4.00 -4.98 7.61
C LEU A 131 3.14 -4.64 6.38
N LEU A 132 3.61 -3.70 5.54
CA LEU A 132 2.93 -3.38 4.28
C LEU A 132 2.93 -4.55 3.30
N LEU A 133 4.06 -5.26 3.16
CA LEU A 133 4.14 -6.44 2.31
C LEU A 133 3.13 -7.51 2.72
N GLN A 134 3.03 -7.79 4.02
CA GLN A 134 2.04 -8.72 4.57
C GLN A 134 0.61 -8.26 4.25
N THR A 135 0.34 -6.98 4.47
CA THR A 135 -0.99 -6.39 4.27
C THR A 135 -1.37 -6.44 2.79
N PHE A 136 -0.50 -6.04 1.87
CA PHE A 136 -0.75 -6.06 0.43
C PHE A 136 -0.94 -7.48 -0.10
N ALA A 137 -0.07 -8.41 0.32
CA ALA A 137 -0.15 -9.82 -0.08
C ALA A 137 -1.50 -10.43 0.33
N SER A 138 -1.99 -10.11 1.52
CA SER A 138 -3.30 -10.59 2.00
C SER A 138 -4.48 -10.10 1.15
N ARG A 139 -4.35 -8.94 0.49
CA ARG A 139 -5.42 -8.33 -0.32
C ARG A 139 -5.54 -8.88 -1.73
N VAL A 140 -4.46 -9.40 -2.31
CA VAL A 140 -4.39 -9.84 -3.72
C VAL A 140 -5.55 -10.76 -4.12
N ARG A 141 -5.93 -11.69 -3.24
CA ARG A 141 -7.03 -12.64 -3.52
C ARG A 141 -8.40 -11.96 -3.59
N PHE A 142 -8.60 -10.85 -2.90
CA PHE A 142 -9.89 -10.18 -2.76
C PHE A 142 -10.11 -8.99 -3.70
N ILE A 143 -9.08 -8.59 -4.45
CA ILE A 143 -9.13 -7.43 -5.35
C ILE A 143 -9.07 -7.86 -6.81
N SER A 144 -9.53 -6.98 -7.69
CA SER A 144 -9.61 -7.18 -9.15
C SER A 144 -9.36 -5.87 -9.90
N GLY A 145 -9.30 -5.92 -11.22
CA GLY A 145 -9.20 -4.72 -12.05
C GLY A 145 -7.83 -4.05 -11.97
N ARG A 146 -7.86 -2.73 -11.89
CA ARG A 146 -6.66 -1.90 -11.79
C ARG A 146 -6.03 -2.02 -10.40
N ALA A 147 -6.86 -2.11 -9.36
CA ALA A 147 -6.38 -2.30 -7.99
C ALA A 147 -5.46 -3.52 -7.83
N LEU A 148 -5.82 -4.64 -8.47
CA LEU A 148 -5.00 -5.85 -8.47
C LEU A 148 -3.64 -5.61 -9.15
N GLN A 149 -3.62 -4.86 -10.26
CA GLN A 149 -2.38 -4.54 -10.96
C GLN A 149 -1.47 -3.65 -10.10
N ASP A 150 -2.02 -2.57 -9.56
CA ASP A 150 -1.31 -1.61 -8.71
C ASP A 150 -0.71 -2.22 -7.44
N ILE A 151 -1.46 -3.10 -6.77
CA ILE A 151 -0.98 -3.78 -5.55
C ILE A 151 0.10 -4.82 -5.90
N THR A 152 -0.06 -5.54 -7.01
CA THR A 152 0.94 -6.54 -7.45
C THR A 152 2.24 -5.88 -7.89
N ASP A 153 2.17 -4.75 -8.59
CA ASP A 153 3.34 -3.96 -8.99
C ASP A 153 4.12 -3.49 -7.74
N ARG A 154 3.42 -2.94 -6.75
CA ARG A 154 4.01 -2.51 -5.47
C ARG A 154 4.56 -3.66 -4.63
N LEU A 155 3.93 -4.85 -4.67
CA LEU A 155 4.48 -6.04 -4.02
C LEU A 155 5.85 -6.41 -4.57
N SER A 156 6.09 -6.21 -5.87
CA SER A 156 7.40 -6.45 -6.49
C SER A 156 8.47 -5.53 -5.87
N VAL A 157 8.16 -4.24 -5.73
CA VAL A 157 9.05 -3.27 -5.06
C VAL A 157 9.31 -3.67 -3.60
N LEU A 158 8.25 -4.05 -2.87
CA LEU A 158 8.36 -4.45 -1.48
C LEU A 158 9.19 -5.74 -1.31
N VAL A 159 9.12 -6.70 -2.23
CA VAL A 159 9.96 -7.92 -2.20
C VAL A 159 11.43 -7.56 -2.24
N ALA A 160 11.85 -6.69 -3.17
CA ALA A 160 13.25 -6.28 -3.31
C ALA A 160 13.80 -5.62 -2.03
N VAL A 161 12.98 -4.87 -1.30
CA VAL A 161 13.38 -4.18 -0.06
C VAL A 161 13.26 -5.08 1.17
N ALA A 162 12.24 -5.93 1.25
CA ALA A 162 11.92 -6.73 2.42
C ALA A 162 12.72 -8.04 2.47
N TYR A 163 13.00 -8.67 1.32
CA TYR A 163 13.67 -9.97 1.27
C TYR A 163 15.05 -9.94 1.93
N PRO A 164 15.98 -8.99 1.63
CA PRO A 164 17.30 -8.95 2.27
C PRO A 164 17.23 -8.79 3.79
N ARG A 165 16.17 -8.14 4.29
CA ARG A 165 15.98 -7.88 5.73
C ARG A 165 15.39 -9.09 6.45
N LYS A 166 14.41 -9.77 5.85
CA LYS A 166 13.69 -10.86 6.51
C LYS A 166 13.11 -11.87 5.49
N PRO A 167 13.97 -12.73 4.89
CA PRO A 167 13.59 -13.66 3.83
C PRO A 167 12.37 -14.53 4.17
N GLN A 168 12.34 -15.09 5.39
CA GLN A 168 11.27 -16.01 5.79
C GLN A 168 9.89 -15.36 5.80
N VAL A 169 9.80 -14.07 6.14
CA VAL A 169 8.53 -13.32 6.14
C VAL A 169 8.11 -13.05 4.69
N THR A 170 9.03 -12.59 3.85
CA THR A 170 8.74 -12.35 2.43
C THR A 170 8.26 -13.64 1.74
N GLU A 171 8.95 -14.75 1.94
CA GLU A 171 8.57 -16.05 1.36
C GLU A 171 7.18 -16.49 1.85
N ARG A 172 6.93 -16.43 3.16
CA ARG A 172 5.65 -16.85 3.76
C ARG A 172 4.44 -16.12 3.17
N HIS A 173 4.59 -14.85 2.82
CA HIS A 173 3.47 -14.03 2.38
C HIS A 173 3.37 -13.90 0.85
N VAL A 174 4.51 -13.83 0.14
CA VAL A 174 4.52 -13.55 -1.30
C VAL A 174 4.51 -14.82 -2.14
N LEU A 175 5.11 -15.94 -1.70
CA LEU A 175 5.04 -17.18 -2.48
C LEU A 175 3.60 -17.67 -2.69
N PRO A 176 2.70 -17.67 -1.68
CA PRO A 176 1.29 -18.02 -1.91
C PRO A 176 0.58 -17.10 -2.91
N VAL A 177 1.01 -15.84 -3.04
CA VAL A 177 0.52 -14.91 -4.04
C VAL A 177 1.00 -15.30 -5.43
N LEU A 178 2.29 -15.60 -5.59
CA LEU A 178 2.84 -16.09 -6.86
C LEU A 178 2.15 -17.38 -7.30
N TRP A 179 1.98 -18.35 -6.39
CA TRP A 179 1.26 -19.60 -6.68
C TRP A 179 -0.17 -19.35 -7.11
N TYR A 180 -0.88 -18.45 -6.42
CA TYR A 180 -2.23 -18.06 -6.82
C TYR A 180 -2.27 -17.57 -8.27
N PHE A 181 -1.36 -16.69 -8.69
CA PHE A 181 -1.32 -16.24 -10.07
C PHE A 181 -0.97 -17.37 -11.04
N LEU A 182 0.10 -18.13 -10.79
CA LEU A 182 0.56 -19.20 -11.69
C LEU A 182 -0.48 -20.30 -11.90
N SER A 183 -1.28 -20.60 -10.88
CA SER A 183 -2.35 -21.60 -10.97
C SER A 183 -3.62 -21.09 -11.66
N ASN A 184 -3.92 -19.80 -11.58
CA ASN A 184 -5.22 -19.26 -12.03
C ASN A 184 -5.15 -18.41 -13.30
N MET A 185 -3.97 -17.93 -13.69
CA MET A 185 -3.82 -17.15 -14.94
C MET A 185 -4.00 -18.06 -16.14
N ILE A 186 -4.81 -17.59 -17.10
CA ILE A 186 -4.97 -18.23 -18.41
C ILE A 186 -4.09 -17.48 -19.41
N GLY A 187 -3.39 -18.20 -20.29
CA GLY A 187 -2.62 -17.81 -21.49
C GLY A 187 -2.13 -16.36 -21.64
N ASN A 188 -3.06 -15.39 -21.68
CA ASN A 188 -2.78 -13.97 -21.82
C ASN A 188 -2.62 -13.21 -20.49
N GLY A 189 -2.57 -13.91 -19.35
CA GLY A 189 -2.51 -13.34 -18.00
C GLY A 189 -3.82 -12.73 -17.53
N VAL A 190 -4.94 -13.26 -18.04
CA VAL A 190 -6.28 -12.96 -17.53
C VAL A 190 -6.60 -13.92 -16.38
N LEU A 191 -7.18 -13.39 -15.30
CA LEU A 191 -7.67 -14.19 -14.19
C LEU A 191 -9.18 -14.39 -14.32
N PRO A 192 -9.69 -15.63 -14.32
CA PRO A 192 -11.12 -15.90 -14.37
C PRO A 192 -11.89 -15.14 -13.28
N GLY A 193 -13.00 -14.50 -13.66
CA GLY A 193 -13.83 -13.72 -12.74
C GLY A 193 -13.22 -12.39 -12.26
N LYS A 194 -12.03 -12.01 -12.75
CA LYS A 194 -11.40 -10.71 -12.46
C LYS A 194 -11.16 -9.95 -13.76
N SER A 195 -11.52 -8.67 -13.77
CA SER A 195 -11.21 -7.80 -14.90
C SER A 195 -9.73 -7.41 -14.89
N GLY A 196 -9.15 -7.22 -16.07
CA GLY A 196 -7.78 -6.73 -16.25
C GLY A 196 -6.75 -7.83 -16.58
N ASN A 197 -5.71 -7.42 -17.29
CA ASN A 197 -4.55 -8.26 -17.59
C ASN A 197 -3.49 -8.04 -16.50
N VAL A 198 -3.09 -9.11 -15.82
CA VAL A 198 -2.08 -9.06 -14.75
C VAL A 198 -0.73 -9.60 -15.19
N ARG A 199 -0.57 -10.06 -16.44
CA ARG A 199 0.64 -10.73 -16.94
C ARG A 199 1.91 -9.92 -16.66
N THR A 200 1.89 -8.63 -16.98
CA THR A 200 3.04 -7.73 -16.82
C THR A 200 3.43 -7.55 -15.35
N VAL A 201 2.46 -7.29 -14.47
CA VAL A 201 2.75 -7.07 -13.04
C VAL A 201 3.16 -8.36 -12.33
N VAL A 202 2.60 -9.51 -12.74
CA VAL A 202 3.00 -10.81 -12.20
C VAL A 202 4.39 -11.21 -12.70
N SER A 203 4.76 -10.84 -13.94
CA SER A 203 6.14 -10.99 -14.43
C SER A 203 7.13 -10.22 -13.56
N LYS A 204 6.84 -8.95 -13.27
CA LYS A 204 7.68 -8.14 -12.37
C LYS A 204 7.80 -8.78 -10.98
N LEU A 205 6.69 -9.29 -10.44
CA LEU A 205 6.70 -9.96 -9.14
C LEU A 205 7.55 -11.23 -9.17
N ALA A 206 7.37 -12.07 -10.19
CA ALA A 206 8.11 -13.32 -10.37
C ALA A 206 9.61 -13.05 -10.51
N LYS A 207 9.99 -12.02 -11.27
CA LYS A 207 11.39 -11.61 -11.45
C LYS A 207 12.00 -11.04 -10.19
N SER A 208 11.30 -10.14 -9.50
CA SER A 208 11.80 -9.62 -8.23
C SER A 208 12.01 -10.74 -7.21
N LEU A 209 11.13 -11.75 -7.16
CA LEU A 209 11.36 -12.93 -6.33
C LEU A 209 12.55 -13.77 -6.81
N HIS A 210 12.69 -13.97 -8.12
CA HIS A 210 13.79 -14.74 -8.71
C HIS A 210 15.16 -14.08 -8.47
N GLU A 211 15.24 -12.75 -8.59
CA GLU A 211 16.45 -11.97 -8.26
C GLU A 211 16.86 -12.12 -6.79
N GLN A 212 15.88 -12.19 -5.88
CA GLN A 212 16.15 -12.29 -4.44
C GLN A 212 16.42 -13.73 -3.97
N MET A 213 15.74 -14.72 -4.55
CA MET A 213 15.78 -16.12 -4.10
C MET A 213 16.71 -17.01 -4.94
N GLY A 214 16.95 -16.65 -6.21
CA GLY A 214 17.71 -17.45 -7.18
C GLY A 214 17.19 -18.89 -7.32
N ALA A 215 18.12 -19.84 -7.30
CA ALA A 215 17.86 -21.27 -7.48
C ALA A 215 16.81 -21.84 -6.50
N LYS A 216 16.71 -21.27 -5.29
CA LYS A 216 15.71 -21.71 -4.30
C LYS A 216 14.27 -21.56 -4.83
N LEU A 217 14.00 -20.49 -5.58
CA LEU A 217 12.69 -20.31 -6.21
C LEU A 217 12.46 -21.32 -7.32
N GLU A 218 13.48 -21.64 -8.11
CA GLU A 218 13.40 -22.64 -9.18
C GLU A 218 13.11 -24.04 -8.63
N GLU A 219 13.74 -24.41 -7.51
CA GLU A 219 13.44 -25.66 -6.79
C GLU A 219 11.97 -25.69 -6.34
N TYR A 220 11.47 -24.59 -5.74
CA TYR A 220 10.06 -24.51 -5.34
C TYR A 220 9.11 -24.60 -6.52
N VAL A 221 9.40 -23.94 -7.64
CA VAL A 221 8.60 -23.99 -8.86
C VAL A 221 8.61 -25.41 -9.45
N SER A 222 9.77 -26.07 -9.46
CA SER A 222 9.94 -27.43 -9.98
C SER A 222 9.20 -28.49 -9.16
N SER A 223 8.99 -28.23 -7.86
CA SER A 223 8.12 -29.06 -7.01
C SER A 223 6.61 -28.83 -7.23
N GLN A 224 6.21 -27.80 -7.98
CA GLN A 224 4.81 -27.56 -8.35
C GLN A 224 4.41 -28.37 -9.60
N SER A 225 3.18 -28.17 -10.08
CA SER A 225 2.70 -28.76 -11.35
C SER A 225 3.50 -28.28 -12.57
N GLN A 226 3.58 -29.13 -13.61
CA GLN A 226 4.22 -28.78 -14.89
C GLN A 226 3.63 -27.52 -15.53
N HIS A 227 2.31 -27.30 -15.37
CA HIS A 227 1.63 -26.10 -15.84
C HIS A 227 2.16 -24.83 -15.15
N MET A 228 2.27 -24.84 -13.82
CA MET A 228 2.81 -23.70 -13.07
C MET A 228 4.27 -23.43 -13.40
N SER A 229 5.07 -24.50 -13.55
CA SER A 229 6.46 -24.41 -14.00
C SER A 229 6.58 -23.76 -15.39
N LYS A 230 5.71 -24.14 -16.34
CA LYS A 230 5.67 -23.54 -17.67
C LYS A 230 5.29 -22.05 -17.60
N ASN A 231 4.20 -21.73 -16.91
CA ASN A 231 3.76 -20.35 -16.74
C ASN A 231 4.83 -19.47 -16.10
N PHE A 232 5.55 -19.98 -15.10
CA PHE A 232 6.64 -19.26 -14.46
C PHE A 232 7.76 -18.92 -15.45
N ARG A 233 8.22 -19.89 -16.25
CA ARG A 233 9.22 -19.63 -17.30
C ARG A 233 8.74 -18.60 -18.32
N ASP A 234 7.51 -18.76 -18.82
CA ASP A 234 6.90 -17.81 -19.77
C ASP A 234 6.80 -16.38 -19.20
N LEU A 235 6.72 -16.22 -17.88
CA LEU A 235 6.74 -14.91 -17.22
C LEU A 235 8.14 -14.31 -17.12
N LEU A 236 9.17 -15.12 -16.88
CA LEU A 236 10.56 -14.66 -16.82
C LEU A 236 11.04 -14.21 -18.20
N ASP A 237 10.67 -14.95 -19.25
CA ASP A 237 11.11 -14.69 -20.62
C ASP A 237 10.53 -13.40 -21.23
N MET A 238 9.48 -12.81 -20.63
CA MET A 238 8.84 -11.60 -21.16
C MET A 238 9.74 -10.35 -21.24
N GLU A 239 10.83 -10.24 -20.47
CA GLU A 239 11.75 -9.09 -20.60
C GLU A 239 12.82 -9.26 -21.68
N LEU A 240 13.15 -10.49 -22.07
CA LEU A 240 14.14 -10.71 -23.12
C LEU A 240 13.68 -10.10 -24.45
N HIS A 241 12.38 -9.91 -24.67
CA HIS A 241 11.86 -9.31 -25.91
C HIS A 241 11.79 -7.78 -25.90
N ILE A 242 11.61 -7.11 -24.76
CA ILE A 242 11.59 -5.64 -24.73
C ILE A 242 13.02 -5.09 -24.84
N HIS A 243 13.98 -5.72 -24.16
CA HIS A 243 15.39 -5.33 -24.25
C HIS A 243 16.03 -5.69 -25.60
N ALA A 244 15.60 -6.77 -26.26
CA ALA A 244 16.02 -7.09 -27.61
C ALA A 244 15.45 -6.15 -28.68
N ILE A 245 14.27 -5.54 -28.44
CA ILE A 245 13.66 -4.57 -29.35
C ILE A 245 14.20 -3.14 -29.12
N LEU A 246 14.58 -2.79 -27.89
CA LEU A 246 15.02 -1.43 -27.53
C LEU A 246 16.53 -1.27 -27.29
N GLY A 247 17.32 -2.34 -27.26
CA GLY A 247 18.79 -2.25 -27.12
C GLY A 247 19.28 -1.63 -25.81
N VAL A 248 18.47 -1.61 -24.76
CA VAL A 248 18.84 -1.01 -23.45
C VAL A 248 19.22 -2.12 -22.46
N SER A 249 20.41 -2.06 -21.86
CA SER A 249 20.83 -2.96 -20.77
C SER A 249 20.07 -2.66 -19.47
N PRO A 250 19.74 -3.67 -18.64
CA PRO A 250 19.07 -3.46 -17.36
C PRO A 250 20.09 -3.04 -16.29
N ASN A 251 20.28 -1.72 -16.10
CA ASN A 251 20.90 -1.20 -14.88
C ASN A 251 19.81 -0.77 -13.90
N PHE A 252 19.23 -1.73 -13.18
CA PHE A 252 18.49 -1.45 -11.94
C PHE A 252 19.48 -1.43 -10.77
N SER A 253 20.28 -0.36 -10.71
CA SER A 253 21.10 -0.02 -9.55
C SER A 253 21.28 1.49 -9.49
N CYS A 254 20.23 2.20 -9.09
CA CYS A 254 20.37 3.60 -8.66
C CYS A 254 19.20 4.04 -7.77
N LEU A 255 19.09 3.44 -6.59
CA LEU A 255 18.42 4.03 -5.44
C LEU A 255 19.24 3.66 -4.22
N CYS A 256 20.35 4.37 -4.00
CA CYS A 256 20.96 4.71 -2.71
C CYS A 256 22.33 5.36 -2.95
N THR A 257 22.38 6.69 -3.02
CA THR A 257 23.51 7.50 -2.52
C THR A 257 23.06 8.95 -2.48
N CYS A 258 22.57 9.40 -1.31
CA CYS A 258 22.59 10.82 -1.00
C CYS A 258 24.01 11.18 -0.51
N PRO A 259 24.62 12.26 -1.01
CA PRO A 259 25.94 12.71 -0.56
C PRO A 259 25.80 13.60 0.67
N GLY A 260 26.66 13.42 1.67
CA GLY A 260 26.87 14.43 2.68
C GLY A 260 27.17 13.88 4.07
N PHE A 261 28.41 13.45 4.30
CA PHE A 261 29.10 13.62 5.58
C PHE A 261 30.61 13.51 5.31
N ALA A 262 31.29 14.66 5.26
CA ALA A 262 32.74 14.71 5.33
C ALA A 262 33.17 14.54 6.79
N PRO A 263 34.12 13.65 7.12
CA PRO A 263 34.81 13.72 8.40
C PRO A 263 36.05 14.61 8.25
N PHE A 264 36.01 15.75 8.94
CA PHE A 264 37.20 16.54 9.26
C PHE A 264 37.94 15.91 10.44
N THR A 265 39.24 16.19 10.51
CA THR A 265 40.22 15.99 11.60
C THR A 265 40.97 14.65 11.68
N ARG A 266 42.21 14.67 11.19
CA ARG A 266 43.38 14.73 12.07
C ARG A 266 44.24 15.94 11.70
#